data_AF-A0A531L244-F1
#
_entry.id   AF-A0A531L244-F1
#
_cell.length_a   1.000
_cell.length_b   1.000
_cell.length_c   1.000
_cell.angle_alpha   90.00
_cell.angle_beta   90.00
_cell.angle_gamma   90.00
#
_symmetry.space_group_name_H-M   'P 1'
#
loop_
_entity.id
_entity.type
_entity.pdbx_description
1 polymer ?
#
loop_
_entity_poly.entity_id
_entity_poly.type
_entity_poly.pdbx_seq_one_letter_code
_entity_poly.pdbx_strand_id
1 'polypeptide(L)'
;MAGDAPLWTPTKDQIDAAPMTAFMQAAAAATGKVFSCYADLHRWSIDDREAFWNLVWDFCGIVGDKGAGGASGGISGGERVLVDGEKMPGAAFFPDAKLNFAENLLKKTG
;
A
#
# COMPACT_ATOMS: atom_id res chain seq x y z
N MET A 1 22.95 22.57 -25.69
CA MET A 1 21.81 21.65 -25.46
C MET A 1 22.30 20.60 -24.48
N ALA A 2 22.08 20.80 -23.18
CA ALA A 2 22.35 19.75 -22.20
C ALA A 2 21.37 18.62 -22.50
N GLY A 3 21.91 17.44 -22.83
CA GLY A 3 21.12 16.31 -23.32
C GLY A 3 20.12 15.82 -22.27
N ASP A 4 19.01 15.31 -22.76
CA ASP A 4 17.88 14.71 -22.02
C ASP A 4 18.24 13.41 -21.28
N ALA A 5 19.54 13.24 -20.97
CA ALA A 5 20.08 12.03 -20.36
C ALA A 5 19.95 12.13 -18.83
N PRO A 6 19.42 11.09 -18.18
CA PRO A 6 19.24 11.08 -16.74
C PRO A 6 20.60 11.19 -16.03
N LEU A 7 20.66 11.99 -14.97
CA LEU A 7 21.86 12.16 -14.14
C LEU A 7 22.34 10.84 -13.50
N TRP A 8 21.42 9.91 -13.30
CA TRP A 8 21.68 8.60 -12.72
C TRP A 8 20.58 7.62 -13.12
N THR A 9 20.91 6.34 -13.21
CA THR A 9 19.94 5.25 -13.43
C THR A 9 20.34 4.05 -12.57
N PRO A 10 19.40 3.44 -11.82
CA PRO A 10 19.70 2.27 -11.01
C PRO A 10 20.08 1.06 -11.87
N THR A 11 20.90 0.17 -11.31
CA THR A 11 21.17 -1.13 -11.93
C THR A 11 19.98 -2.07 -11.80
N LYS A 12 19.94 -3.13 -12.62
CA LYS A 12 18.88 -4.15 -12.54
C LYS A 12 18.79 -4.79 -11.16
N ASP A 13 19.93 -5.10 -10.55
CA ASP A 13 20.00 -5.70 -9.21
C ASP A 13 19.43 -4.76 -8.13
N GLN A 14 19.68 -3.45 -8.25
CA GLN A 14 19.10 -2.45 -7.34
C GLN A 14 17.58 -2.36 -7.48
N ILE A 15 17.06 -2.47 -8.70
CA ILE A 15 15.62 -2.51 -8.96
C ILE A 15 15.05 -3.80 -8.36
N ASP A 16 15.66 -4.95 -8.61
CA ASP A 16 15.14 -6.25 -8.16
C ASP A 16 15.16 -6.39 -6.63
N ALA A 17 16.16 -5.82 -5.97
CA ALA A 17 16.25 -5.79 -4.51
C ALA A 17 15.38 -4.71 -3.85
N ALA A 18 14.75 -3.81 -4.61
CA ALA A 18 13.95 -2.73 -4.05
C ALA A 18 12.67 -3.27 -3.39
N PRO A 19 12.29 -2.78 -2.20
CA PRO A 19 10.99 -3.10 -1.57
C PRO A 19 9.80 -2.79 -2.48
N MET A 20 9.93 -1.79 -3.35
CA MET A 20 8.92 -1.43 -4.33
C MET A 20 8.65 -2.57 -5.33
N THR A 21 9.68 -3.30 -5.75
CA THR A 21 9.54 -4.46 -6.64
C THR A 21 8.81 -5.60 -5.93
N ALA A 22 9.16 -5.86 -4.66
CA ALA A 22 8.44 -6.84 -3.85
C ALA A 22 6.96 -6.46 -3.65
N PHE A 23 6.67 -5.18 -3.38
CA PHE A 23 5.31 -4.69 -3.25
C PHE A 23 4.53 -4.80 -4.57
N MET A 24 5.16 -4.51 -5.71
CA MET A 24 4.55 -4.65 -7.03
C MET A 24 4.15 -6.10 -7.34
N GLN A 25 4.97 -7.07 -6.93
CA GLN A 25 4.62 -8.50 -7.03
C GLN A 25 3.47 -8.88 -6.09
N ALA A 26 3.46 -8.37 -4.86
CA ALA A 26 2.34 -8.58 -3.93
C ALA A 26 1.03 -7.98 -4.47
N ALA A 27 1.09 -6.80 -5.08
CA ALA A 27 -0.05 -6.16 -5.71
C ALA A 27 -0.56 -6.95 -6.92
N ALA A 28 0.35 -7.47 -7.75
CA ALA A 28 0.00 -8.34 -8.87
C ALA A 28 -0.74 -9.60 -8.38
N ALA A 29 -0.21 -10.24 -7.33
CA ALA A 29 -0.84 -11.42 -6.74
C ALA A 29 -2.21 -11.12 -6.11
N ALA A 30 -2.36 -9.99 -5.41
CA ALA A 30 -3.61 -9.63 -4.74
C ALA A 30 -4.72 -9.21 -5.72
N THR A 31 -4.36 -8.61 -6.86
CA THR A 31 -5.33 -8.04 -7.82
C THR A 31 -5.50 -8.88 -9.08
N GLY A 32 -4.62 -9.85 -9.34
CA GLY A 32 -4.54 -10.58 -10.60
C GLY A 32 -4.07 -9.73 -11.79
N LYS A 33 -3.63 -8.48 -11.56
CA LYS A 33 -3.15 -7.57 -12.60
C LYS A 33 -1.65 -7.76 -12.85
N VAL A 34 -1.20 -7.40 -14.04
CA VAL A 34 0.24 -7.34 -14.37
C VAL A 34 0.69 -5.89 -14.28
N PHE A 35 1.71 -5.64 -13.46
CA PHE A 35 2.38 -4.34 -13.37
C PHE A 35 3.75 -4.46 -14.01
N SER A 36 3.93 -3.82 -15.18
CA SER A 36 5.16 -3.92 -15.97
C SER A 36 6.16 -2.81 -15.63
N CYS A 37 5.67 -1.71 -15.07
CA CYS A 37 6.48 -0.59 -14.64
C CYS A 37 5.85 0.11 -13.42
N TYR A 38 6.64 1.00 -12.79
CA TYR A 38 6.15 1.83 -11.69
C TYR A 38 4.92 2.68 -12.08
N ALA A 39 4.84 3.14 -13.32
CA ALA A 39 3.70 3.96 -13.77
C ALA A 39 2.38 3.18 -13.75
N ASP A 40 2.40 1.88 -14.06
CA ASP A 40 1.21 1.02 -13.99
C ASP A 40 0.73 0.86 -12.55
N LEU A 41 1.67 0.61 -11.63
CA LEU A 41 1.40 0.48 -10.21
C LEU A 41 0.84 1.79 -9.64
N HIS A 42 1.43 2.93 -10.01
CA HIS A 42 0.97 4.25 -9.59
C HIS A 42 -0.42 4.59 -10.14
N ARG A 43 -0.74 4.21 -11.38
CA ARG A 43 -2.08 4.43 -11.91
C ARG A 43 -3.11 3.63 -11.12
N TRP A 44 -2.81 2.36 -10.83
CA TRP A 44 -3.68 1.54 -10.01
C TRP A 44 -3.87 2.08 -8.59
N SER A 45 -2.81 2.61 -7.95
CA SER A 45 -2.94 3.14 -6.59
C SER A 45 -3.87 4.36 -6.48
N ILE A 46 -4.08 5.06 -7.58
CA ILE A 46 -5.02 6.18 -7.69
C ILE A 46 -6.41 5.69 -8.09
N ASP A 47 -6.49 4.78 -9.06
CA ASP A 47 -7.77 4.25 -9.55
C ASP A 47 -8.50 3.43 -8.48
N ASP A 48 -7.76 2.71 -7.63
CA ASP A 48 -8.30 1.80 -6.62
C ASP A 48 -7.57 2.00 -5.28
N ARG A 49 -7.84 3.16 -4.67
CA ARG A 49 -7.23 3.60 -3.41
C ARG A 49 -7.54 2.65 -2.26
N GLU A 50 -8.73 2.05 -2.25
CA GLU A 50 -9.15 1.12 -1.20
C GLU A 50 -8.33 -0.17 -1.22
N ALA A 51 -8.22 -0.83 -2.38
CA ALA A 51 -7.40 -2.02 -2.51
C ALA A 51 -5.91 -1.71 -2.25
N PHE A 52 -5.44 -0.55 -2.73
CA PHE A 52 -4.07 -0.10 -2.49
C PHE A 52 -3.75 0.05 -1.01
N TRP A 53 -4.54 0.83 -0.26
CA TRP A 53 -4.26 1.07 1.16
C TRP A 53 -4.46 -0.18 2.03
N ASN A 54 -5.40 -1.05 1.67
CA ASN A 54 -5.54 -2.36 2.31
C ASN A 54 -4.26 -3.18 2.16
N LEU A 55 -3.73 -3.26 0.94
CA LEU A 55 -2.53 -4.03 0.64
C LEU A 55 -1.30 -3.42 1.31
N VAL A 56 -1.17 -2.09 1.35
CA VAL A 56 -0.09 -1.41 2.06
C VAL A 56 -0.09 -1.79 3.54
N TRP A 57 -1.26 -1.82 4.18
CA TRP A 57 -1.36 -2.23 5.58
C TRP A 57 -0.88 -3.66 5.80
N ASP A 58 -1.29 -4.59 4.93
CA ASP A 58 -0.91 -6.00 5.04
C ASP A 58 0.57 -6.21 4.73
N PHE A 59 1.08 -5.55 3.69
CA PHE A 59 2.48 -5.65 3.26
C PHE A 59 3.45 -5.06 4.29
N CYS A 60 3.11 -3.92 4.89
CA CYS A 60 3.89 -3.33 5.97
C CYS A 60 3.73 -4.05 7.31
N GLY A 61 2.77 -4.98 7.42
CA GLY A 61 2.51 -5.73 8.64
C GLY A 61 2.06 -4.85 9.80
N ILE A 62 1.25 -3.82 9.51
CA ILE A 62 0.72 -2.89 10.50
C ILE A 62 -0.12 -3.67 11.52
N VAL A 63 0.19 -3.49 12.80
CA VAL A 63 -0.52 -4.10 13.92
C VAL A 63 -1.69 -3.20 14.28
N GLY A 64 -2.90 -3.76 14.19
CA GLY A 64 -4.13 -3.08 14.51
C GLY A 64 -5.33 -3.82 13.96
N ASP A 65 -6.51 -3.38 14.36
CA ASP A 65 -7.78 -3.85 13.85
C ASP A 65 -8.24 -2.91 12.73
N LYS A 66 -8.49 -3.45 11.53
CA LYS A 66 -8.97 -2.67 10.37
C LYS A 66 -10.47 -2.30 10.47
N GLY A 67 -11.16 -2.73 11.52
CA GLY A 67 -12.56 -2.42 11.79
C GLY A 67 -13.56 -3.39 11.18
N ALA A 68 -13.15 -4.59 10.75
CA ALA A 68 -14.09 -5.62 10.32
C ALA A 68 -14.80 -6.17 11.57
N GLY A 69 -16.09 -5.85 11.75
CA GLY A 69 -16.90 -6.39 12.83
C GLY A 69 -16.99 -7.92 12.72
N GLY A 70 -16.06 -8.63 13.34
CA GLY A 70 -16.06 -10.09 13.38
C GLY A 70 -14.70 -10.64 13.84
N ALA A 71 -14.71 -11.31 15.00
CA ALA A 71 -13.56 -11.93 15.65
C ALA A 71 -12.97 -13.15 14.90
N SER A 72 -12.78 -13.07 13.58
CA SER A 72 -12.19 -14.12 12.76
C SER A 72 -11.12 -13.52 11.86
N GLY A 73 -9.86 -13.82 12.18
CA GLY A 73 -8.67 -13.43 11.43
C GLY A 73 -8.60 -14.07 10.05
N GLY A 74 -9.40 -13.56 9.12
CA GLY A 74 -9.34 -13.84 7.70
C GLY A 74 -9.22 -12.56 6.90
N ILE A 75 -8.56 -12.66 5.73
CA ILE A 75 -8.42 -11.60 4.74
C ILE A 75 -9.82 -11.19 4.27
N SER A 76 -10.43 -10.24 4.95
CA SER A 76 -11.67 -9.59 4.54
C SER A 76 -11.58 -8.16 5.03
N GLY A 77 -11.30 -7.27 4.07
CA GLY A 77 -11.06 -5.86 4.32
C GLY A 77 -12.15 -5.27 5.21
N GLY A 78 -11.75 -4.35 6.10
CA GLY A 78 -12.71 -3.55 6.86
C GLY A 78 -13.74 -2.96 5.90
N GLU A 79 -15.01 -2.99 6.31
CA GLU A 79 -16.19 -2.66 5.48
C GLU A 79 -16.12 -1.27 4.85
N ARG A 80 -15.25 -0.39 5.37
CA ARG A 80 -15.01 0.98 4.89
C ARG A 80 -13.53 1.31 4.95
N VAL A 81 -12.81 1.22 3.84
CA VAL A 81 -11.37 1.55 3.77
C VAL A 81 -11.18 3.03 3.45
N LEU A 82 -12.04 3.57 2.58
CA LEU A 82 -12.08 4.98 2.24
C LEU A 82 -13.53 5.47 2.22
N VAL A 83 -13.85 6.43 3.07
CA VAL A 83 -15.14 7.13 3.05
C VAL A 83 -14.90 8.53 2.51
N ASP A 84 -15.80 9.01 1.65
CA ASP A 84 -15.72 10.36 1.06
C ASP A 84 -14.40 10.63 0.31
N GLY A 85 -13.83 9.63 -0.37
CA GLY A 85 -12.54 9.72 -1.07
C GLY A 85 -12.41 10.84 -2.10
N GLU A 86 -13.54 11.25 -2.69
CA GLU A 86 -13.65 12.34 -3.66
C GLU A 86 -13.79 13.72 -3.01
N LYS A 87 -13.98 13.81 -1.69
CA LYS A 87 -14.13 15.08 -0.97
C LYS A 87 -12.79 15.52 -0.39
N MET A 88 -12.30 16.68 -0.83
CA MET A 88 -11.22 17.41 -0.18
C MET A 88 -11.73 18.77 0.31
N PRO A 89 -11.85 19.02 1.64
CA PRO A 89 -11.67 18.12 2.79
C PRO A 89 -12.89 17.20 3.04
N GLY A 90 -12.69 16.05 3.68
CA GLY A 90 -13.77 15.11 4.08
C GLY A 90 -13.41 13.63 3.96
N ALA A 91 -12.40 13.28 3.14
CA ALA A 91 -11.94 11.90 3.00
C ALA A 91 -11.45 11.31 4.34
N ALA A 92 -12.06 10.21 4.77
CA ALA A 92 -11.69 9.45 5.95
C ALA A 92 -11.14 8.09 5.54
N PHE A 93 -9.86 7.86 5.81
CA PHE A 93 -9.20 6.56 5.62
C PHE A 93 -9.37 5.73 6.88
N PHE A 94 -9.82 4.48 6.70
CA PHE A 94 -10.04 3.50 7.77
C PHE A 94 -10.80 4.07 9.00
N PRO A 95 -12.03 4.59 8.81
CA PRO A 95 -12.82 5.18 9.90
C PRO A 95 -13.09 4.23 11.08
N ASP A 96 -13.13 2.92 10.82
CA ASP A 96 -13.39 1.90 11.84
C ASP A 96 -12.11 1.28 12.42
N ALA A 97 -10.93 1.64 11.88
CA ALA A 97 -9.69 1.02 12.32
C ALA A 97 -9.27 1.54 13.69
N LYS A 98 -8.75 0.62 14.49
CA LYS A 98 -8.13 0.90 15.78
C LYS A 98 -6.70 0.39 15.75
N LEU A 99 -5.75 1.31 15.87
CA LEU A 99 -4.33 1.00 15.94
C LEU A 99 -3.65 1.81 17.03
N ASN A 100 -2.52 1.30 17.51
CA ASN A 100 -1.63 2.06 18.39
C ASN A 100 -0.34 2.42 17.62
N PHE A 101 -0.04 3.71 17.53
CA PHE A 101 1.14 4.18 16.80
C PHE A 101 2.46 3.74 17.45
N ALA A 102 2.53 3.81 18.79
CA ALA A 102 3.72 3.39 19.53
C ALA A 102 3.98 1.88 19.41
N GLU A 103 2.92 1.06 19.43
CA GLU A 103 3.03 -0.39 19.20
C GLU A 103 3.64 -0.70 17.83
N ASN A 104 3.22 0.01 16.79
CA ASN A 104 3.73 -0.18 15.44
C ASN A 104 5.21 0.23 15.31
N LEU A 105 5.63 1.29 16.01
CA LEU A 105 7.02 1.75 15.96
C LEU A 105 7.98 0.98 16.88
N LEU A 106 7.51 0.50 18.02
CA LEU A 106 8.33 -0.18 19.04
C LEU A 106 8.30 -1.70 18.94
N LYS A 107 7.65 -2.25 17.89
CA LYS A 107 7.52 -3.69 17.64
C LYS A 107 8.87 -4.42 17.52
N LYS A 108 9.92 -3.73 17.10
CA LYS A 108 11.28 -4.25 17.08
C LYS A 108 12.05 -3.71 18.29
N THR A 109 12.28 -4.57 19.27
CA THR A 109 13.30 -4.34 20.29
C THR A 109 14.67 -4.52 19.63
N GLY A 110 15.57 -3.56 19.84
CA GLY A 110 16.93 -3.59 19.28
C GLY A 110 17.75 -4.77 19.77
#